data_AF-A0A7Y3A6Z1-F1
#
_entry.id   AF-A0A7Y3A6Z1-F1
#
_cell.length_a   1.000
_cell.length_b   1.000
_cell.length_c   1.000
_cell.angle_alpha   90.00
_cell.angle_beta   90.00
_cell.angle_gamma   90.00
#
_symmetry.space_group_name_H-M   'P 1'
#
loop_
_entity.id
_entity.type
_entity.pdbx_description
1 polymer ?
#
loop_
_entity_poly.entity_id
_entity_poly.type
_entity_poly.pdbx_seq_one_letter_code
_entity_poly.pdbx_strand_id
1 'polypeptide(L)' 'MNINKVDYAMYNKNPGRYTLIPGDAAGAPLCPYGNNYKWIGYDSKNKAFVRLTKSVFKRIIKNLNKNESDN' A
#
# COMPACT_ATOMS: atom_id res chain seq x y z
N MET A 1 16.76 1.09 -3.53
CA MET A 1 15.53 0.43 -4.02
C MET A 1 14.63 1.46 -4.68
N ASN A 2 14.41 1.34 -5.99
CA ASN A 2 13.60 2.30 -6.74
C ASN A 2 12.17 1.75 -6.94
N ILE A 3 11.33 1.94 -5.93
CA ILE A 3 9.91 1.54 -5.96
C ILE A 3 9.05 2.77 -6.20
N ASN A 4 8.03 2.64 -7.07
CA ASN A 4 7.17 3.76 -7.43
C ASN A 4 6.45 4.32 -6.20
N LYS A 5 6.55 5.63 -6.00
CA LYS A 5 5.91 6.34 -4.89
C LYS A 5 4.49 6.75 -5.30
N VAL A 6 3.51 6.42 -4.47
CA VAL A 6 2.12 6.83 -4.63
C VAL A 6 1.79 7.88 -3.58
N ASP A 7 1.59 9.10 -4.05
CA ASP A 7 1.12 10.22 -3.26
C ASP A 7 -0.41 10.32 -3.24
N TYR A 8 -0.89 11.33 -2.53
CA TYR A 8 -2.32 11.58 -2.35
C TYR A 8 -3.04 11.92 -3.66
N ALA A 9 -2.40 12.69 -4.55
CA ALA A 9 -3.00 13.09 -5.81
C ALA A 9 -3.16 11.88 -6.75
N MET A 10 -2.15 11.00 -6.82
CA MET A 10 -2.23 9.75 -7.56
C MET A 10 -3.28 8.80 -6.99
N TYR A 11 -3.35 8.67 -5.66
CA TYR A 11 -4.33 7.83 -4.98
C TYR A 11 -5.77 8.29 -5.26
N ASN A 12 -6.06 9.58 -5.15
CA ASN A 12 -7.41 10.11 -5.32
C ASN A 12 -7.99 9.94 -6.74
N LYS A 13 -7.14 9.79 -7.76
CA LYS A 13 -7.62 9.51 -9.12
C LYS A 13 -8.34 8.17 -9.20
N ASN A 14 -7.91 7.17 -8.43
CA ASN A 14 -8.56 5.87 -8.34
C ASN A 14 -8.23 5.20 -6.99
N PRO A 15 -8.97 5.50 -5.91
CA PRO A 15 -8.69 4.98 -4.58
C PRO A 15 -8.74 3.45 -4.47
N GLY A 16 -9.55 2.78 -5.29
CA GLY A 16 -9.69 1.32 -5.30
C GLY A 16 -8.55 0.58 -6.00
N ARG A 17 -7.67 1.30 -6.72
CA ARG A 17 -6.51 0.72 -7.41
C ARG A 17 -5.42 0.23 -6.46
N TYR A 18 -5.27 0.89 -5.31
CA TYR A 18 -4.15 0.65 -4.40
C TYR A 18 -4.63 -0.02 -3.13
N THR A 19 -3.94 -1.08 -2.73
CA THR A 19 -4.24 -1.85 -1.50
C THR A 19 -3.00 -2.03 -0.64
N LEU A 20 -3.19 -2.54 0.58
CA LEU A 20 -2.13 -3.01 1.46
C LEU A 20 -2.10 -4.54 1.45
N ILE A 21 -0.91 -5.09 1.31
CA ILE A 21 -0.66 -6.53 1.43
C ILE A 21 0.44 -6.79 2.46
N PRO A 22 0.56 -8.02 3.00
CA PRO A 22 1.65 -8.37 3.91
C PRO A 22 3.01 -8.08 3.28
N GLY A 23 3.92 -7.48 4.04
CA GLY A 23 5.24 -7.11 3.51
C GLY A 23 6.24 -8.26 3.42
N ASP A 24 5.84 -9.47 3.83
CA ASP A 24 6.51 -10.75 3.60
C ASP A 24 5.93 -11.53 2.39
N ALA A 25 5.00 -10.92 1.64
CA ALA A 25 4.47 -11.51 0.42
C ALA A 25 5.59 -11.86 -0.59
N ALA A 26 5.38 -12.91 -1.38
CA ALA A 26 6.38 -13.35 -2.36
C ALA A 26 6.76 -12.21 -3.33
N GLY A 27 8.07 -11.94 -3.44
CA GLY A 27 8.59 -10.85 -4.28
C GLY A 27 8.49 -9.46 -3.64
N ALA A 28 7.99 -9.36 -2.40
CA ALA A 28 7.94 -8.09 -1.70
C ALA A 28 9.37 -7.57 -1.44
N PRO A 29 9.62 -6.29 -1.70
CA PRO A 29 10.89 -5.67 -1.42
C PRO A 29 11.18 -5.54 0.09
N LEU A 30 12.44 -5.81 0.46
CA LEU A 30 12.97 -5.48 1.78
C LEU A 30 13.00 -3.97 2.02
N CYS A 31 12.89 -3.57 3.28
CA CYS A 31 13.17 -2.20 3.69
C CYS A 31 14.67 -1.86 3.53
N PRO A 32 15.06 -0.56 3.57
CA PRO A 32 16.45 -0.15 3.46
C PRO A 32 17.40 -0.78 4.49
N TYR A 33 16.87 -1.30 5.58
CA TYR A 33 17.62 -1.95 6.67
C TYR A 33 17.65 -3.49 6.54
N GLY A 34 17.16 -4.05 5.44
CA GLY A 34 17.19 -5.50 5.18
C GLY A 34 16.04 -6.31 5.79
N ASN A 35 15.11 -5.68 6.50
CA ASN A 35 13.95 -6.36 7.09
C ASN A 35 12.71 -6.29 6.19
N ASN A 36 11.77 -7.23 6.36
CA ASN A 36 10.44 -7.12 5.76
C ASN A 36 9.65 -5.95 6.37
N TYR A 37 8.85 -5.28 5.55
CA TYR A 37 7.81 -4.39 6.08
C TYR A 37 6.68 -5.23 6.69
N LYS A 38 5.93 -4.67 7.64
CA LYS A 38 4.68 -5.30 8.09
C LYS A 38 3.63 -5.29 6.97
N TRP A 39 3.54 -4.16 6.27
CA TRP A 39 2.61 -3.94 5.17
C TRP A 39 3.32 -3.23 4.03
N ILE A 40 2.95 -3.56 2.81
CA ILE A 40 3.41 -2.86 1.61
C ILE A 40 2.25 -2.47 0.71
N GLY A 41 2.39 -1.34 0.02
CA GLY A 41 1.44 -0.92 -0.98
C GLY A 41 1.52 -1.78 -2.23
N TYR A 42 0.37 -2.07 -2.82
CA TYR A 42 0.27 -2.82 -4.05
C TYR A 42 -0.66 -2.10 -5.04
N ASP A 43 -0.20 -1.97 -6.28
CA ASP A 43 -0.99 -1.47 -7.40
C ASP A 43 -1.65 -2.65 -8.12
N SER A 44 -2.95 -2.83 -7.89
CA SER A 44 -3.74 -3.93 -8.44
C SER A 44 -3.84 -3.89 -9.97
N LYS A 45 -3.73 -2.70 -10.57
CA LYS A 45 -3.81 -2.51 -12.03
C LYS A 45 -2.52 -2.97 -12.71
N ASN A 46 -1.38 -2.53 -12.19
CA ASN A 46 -0.07 -2.84 -12.76
C ASN A 46 0.57 -4.10 -12.17
N LYS A 47 -0.06 -4.73 -11.18
CA LYS A 47 0.46 -5.90 -10.45
C LYS A 47 1.88 -5.67 -9.92
N ALA A 48 2.08 -4.54 -9.25
CA ALA A 48 3.40 -4.09 -8.80
C ALA A 48 3.37 -3.54 -7.38
N PHE A 49 4.47 -3.77 -6.65
CA PHE A 49 4.68 -3.15 -5.35
C PHE A 49 4.91 -1.65 -5.50
N VAL A 50 4.33 -0.86 -4.60
CA VAL A 50 4.47 0.60 -4.55
C VAL A 50 4.73 1.09 -3.13
N ARG A 51 5.43 2.21 -3.02
CA ARG A 51 5.62 2.91 -1.75
C ARG A 51 4.51 3.91 -1.54
N LEU A 52 3.67 3.68 -0.55
CA LEU A 52 2.63 4.61 -0.16
C LEU A 52 3.19 5.73 0.70
N THR A 53 2.74 6.96 0.46
CA THR A 53 2.95 8.05 1.41
C THR A 53 2.15 7.83 2.70
N LYS A 54 2.60 8.44 3.81
CA LYS A 54 1.96 8.32 5.13
C LYS A 54 0.47 8.65 5.11
N SER A 55 0.06 9.68 4.35
CA SER A 55 -1.34 10.09 4.25
C SER A 55 -2.20 9.05 3.53
N VAL A 56 -1.70 8.49 2.42
CA VAL A 56 -2.38 7.42 1.68
C VAL A 56 -2.50 6.17 2.53
N PHE A 57 -1.41 5.74 3.18
CA PHE A 57 -1.41 4.58 4.07
C PHE A 57 -2.48 4.69 5.17
N LYS A 58 -2.51 5.82 5.90
CA LYS A 58 -3.51 6.08 6.95
C LYS A 58 -4.94 6.01 6.42
N ARG A 59 -5.17 6.49 5.19
CA ARG A 59 -6.50 6.51 4.58
C ARG A 59 -6.97 5.10 4.17
N ILE A 60 -6.07 4.29 3.62
CA ILE A 60 -6.37 2.89 3.31
C ILE A 60 -6.74 2.14 4.60
N ILE A 61 -5.95 2.25 5.67
CA ILE A 61 -6.28 1.62 6.96
C ILE A 61 -7.62 2.11 7.50
N LYS A 62 -7.88 3.43 7.47
CA LYS A 62 -9.15 3.97 7.93
C LYS A 62 -10.34 3.40 7.16
N ASN A 63 -10.19 3.17 5.86
CA ASN A 63 -11.24 2.59 5.03
C ASN A 63 -11.42 1.09 5.31
N LEU A 64 -10.33 0.34 5.55
CA LEU A 64 -10.40 -1.08 5.94
C LEU A 64 -11.15 -1.25 7.26
N ASN A 65 -10.80 -0.48 8.29
CA ASN A 65 -11.44 -0.57 9.61
C ASN A 65 -12.92 -0.14 9.60
N LYS A 66 -13.30 0.78 8.71
CA LYS A 66 -14.71 1.17 8.54
C LYS A 66 -15.55 0.01 8.02
N ASN A 67 -15.03 -0.74 7.05
CA ASN A 67 -15.74 -1.87 6.46
C ASN A 67 -15.89 -3.05 7.44
N GLU A 68 -15.10 -3.12 8.52
CA GLU A 68 -15.28 -4.11 9.60
C GLU A 68 -16.35 -3.71 10.63
N SER A 69 -16.82 -2.45 10.63
CA SER A 69 -17.83 -1.96 11.59
C SER A 69 -19.27 -2.01 11.05
N ASP A 70 -19.43 -2.33 9.77
CA ASP A 70 -20.72 -2.39 9.06
C ASP A 70 -21.11 -3.84 8.67
N ASN A 71 -20.47 -4.86 9.28
CA ASN A 71 -20.77 -6.28 9.09
C ASN A 71 -21.03 -6.98 10.43
#